data_AF-A0A8H4NSX2-F1
#
_entry.id   AF-A0A8H4NSX2-F1
#
_cell.length_a   1.000
_cell.length_b   1.000
_cell.length_c   1.000
_cell.angle_alpha   90.00
_cell.angle_beta   90.00
_cell.angle_gamma   90.00
#
_symmetry.space_group_name_H-M   'P 1'
#
loop_
_entity.id
_entity.type
_entity.pdbx_description
1 polymer ?
#
loop_
_entity_poly.entity_id
_entity_poly.type
_entity_poly.pdbx_seq_one_letter_code
_entity_poly.pdbx_strand_id
1 'polypeptide(L)'
;MKATATDRSGKKCRDWLDQLVMTNPFLCSDNRDRLYALRGLMEPDIARSITVDYTKSLKQILSSAFISHISRKRNLGFLEYGDSDTYPSWVVDLERPLDTPVLKNDASGRSACSATLIESGILEVAGVSCDEIGSDPYIHPEEGLRPLEECIVDTVEHLVGNGLHHDDDCLNELLTVMGYGDFWDYSINRTQFAPDETSMSLEKVREIIRKSMADPTSASFPLRLLYIFRLDLVSGYTKTRNGSFVRVPTGSRRGDIIVTLLGFRSNLVLRPQPKDGSYLVIGPCYHPGFSDGQAFLGDDFRGWQRGWCTSTSMLAFWKEGHAIHRSDPRLDGVALPGGYTEHIVSTSSPEVQRPIWLHKDWNCKDAREEPDCDPRMSEDELKKRGVLMQRFRLI
;
A
#
# COMPACT_ATOMS: atom_id res chain seq x y z
N MET A 1 -17.27 30.05 5.44
CA MET A 1 -17.73 28.72 5.00
C MET A 1 -16.51 27.82 4.98
N LYS A 2 -16.34 26.86 5.90
CA LYS A 2 -15.20 25.93 5.87
C LYS A 2 -15.52 24.84 4.85
N ALA A 3 -14.92 24.91 3.66
CA ALA A 3 -14.98 23.81 2.71
C ALA A 3 -14.32 22.59 3.38
N THR A 4 -15.07 21.51 3.54
CA THR A 4 -14.53 20.24 4.08
C THR A 4 -14.32 19.34 2.88
N ALA A 5 -13.08 19.04 2.56
CA ALA A 5 -12.75 18.06 1.54
C ALA A 5 -13.26 16.67 1.97
N THR A 6 -13.96 15.99 1.08
CA THR A 6 -14.38 14.60 1.24
C THR A 6 -13.62 13.75 0.23
N ASP A 7 -13.12 12.59 0.65
CA ASP A 7 -12.51 11.65 -0.29
C ASP A 7 -13.57 11.03 -1.23
N ARG A 8 -13.12 10.18 -2.17
CA ARG A 8 -14.01 9.49 -3.13
C ARG A 8 -15.03 8.55 -2.47
N SER A 9 -14.89 8.25 -1.18
CA SER A 9 -15.83 7.45 -0.38
C SER A 9 -16.84 8.32 0.40
N GLY A 10 -16.79 9.65 0.25
CA GLY A 10 -17.66 10.57 0.99
C GLY A 10 -17.24 10.77 2.45
N LYS A 11 -16.09 10.22 2.87
CA LYS A 11 -15.56 10.42 4.22
C LYS A 11 -14.93 11.81 4.29
N LYS A 12 -15.21 12.56 5.36
CA LYS A 12 -14.47 13.79 5.65
C LYS A 12 -12.99 13.44 5.75
N CYS A 13 -12.23 13.95 4.81
CA CYS A 13 -10.81 13.70 4.69
C CYS A 13 -10.11 14.56 5.74
N ARG A 14 -9.76 13.95 6.87
CA ARG A 14 -9.18 14.65 8.03
C ARG A 14 -7.69 14.38 8.21
N ASP A 15 -7.13 13.45 7.44
CA ASP A 15 -5.70 13.22 7.42
C ASP A 15 -5.03 14.27 6.53
N TRP A 16 -3.93 14.82 7.00
CA TRP A 16 -3.20 15.86 6.30
C TRP A 16 -2.44 15.33 5.09
N LEU A 17 -2.05 14.05 5.11
CA LEU A 17 -1.44 13.37 3.95
C LEU A 17 -2.42 13.30 2.79
N ASP A 18 -3.66 12.89 3.06
CA ASP A 18 -4.71 12.86 2.04
C ASP A 18 -4.98 14.28 1.48
N GLN A 19 -5.00 15.30 2.34
CA GLN A 19 -5.14 16.70 1.91
C GLN A 19 -3.96 17.16 1.04
N LEU A 20 -2.74 16.72 1.36
CA LEU A 20 -1.55 17.02 0.58
C LEU A 20 -1.65 16.42 -0.84
N VAL A 21 -2.13 15.19 -0.98
CA VAL A 21 -2.39 14.57 -2.29
C VAL A 21 -3.48 15.30 -3.04
N MET A 22 -4.62 15.56 -2.39
CA MET A 22 -5.74 16.25 -3.01
C MET A 22 -5.38 17.65 -3.52
N THR A 23 -4.41 18.30 -2.88
CA THR A 23 -3.97 19.65 -3.23
C THR A 23 -2.72 19.67 -4.11
N ASN A 24 -2.17 18.51 -4.47
CA ASN A 24 -1.01 18.39 -5.35
C ASN A 24 -1.16 19.16 -6.69
N PRO A 25 -2.35 19.22 -7.34
CA PRO A 25 -2.51 19.98 -8.58
C PRO A 25 -2.40 21.50 -8.44
N PHE A 26 -2.43 22.04 -7.21
CA PHE A 26 -2.35 23.49 -7.01
C PHE A 26 -0.89 23.96 -6.99
N LEU A 27 -0.63 25.04 -7.72
CA LEU A 27 0.68 25.66 -7.82
C LEU A 27 0.97 26.55 -6.61
N CYS A 28 2.21 26.52 -6.12
CA CYS A 28 2.70 27.41 -5.08
C CYS A 28 4.08 27.94 -5.50
N SER A 29 4.35 29.22 -5.26
CA SER A 29 5.67 29.80 -5.54
C SER A 29 6.76 29.24 -4.61
N ASP A 30 6.37 28.88 -3.38
CA ASP A 30 7.20 28.17 -2.42
C ASP A 30 6.50 26.87 -2.01
N ASN A 31 7.16 25.73 -2.16
CA ASN A 31 6.57 24.42 -1.83
C ASN A 31 6.23 24.27 -0.34
N ARG A 32 6.79 25.10 0.55
CA ARG A 32 6.39 25.16 1.97
C ARG A 32 4.98 25.72 2.14
N ASP A 33 4.55 26.62 1.24
CA ASP A 33 3.20 27.21 1.29
C ASP A 33 2.12 26.16 1.07
N ARG A 34 2.40 25.09 0.31
CA ARG A 34 1.49 23.94 0.18
C ARG A 34 1.14 23.39 1.55
N LEU A 35 2.14 23.09 2.37
CA LEU A 35 1.94 22.52 3.70
C LEU A 35 1.30 23.53 4.67
N TYR A 36 1.71 24.80 4.61
CA TYR A 36 1.17 25.84 5.49
C TYR A 36 -0.28 26.21 5.17
N ALA A 37 -0.67 26.21 3.90
CA ALA A 37 -2.05 26.44 3.48
C ALA A 37 -2.99 25.36 4.01
N LEU A 38 -2.54 24.10 4.04
CA LEU A 38 -3.33 22.98 4.55
C LEU A 38 -3.69 23.12 6.03
N ARG A 39 -2.98 23.92 6.83
CA ARG A 39 -3.31 24.16 8.25
C ARG A 39 -4.74 24.67 8.44
N GLY A 40 -5.29 25.40 7.45
CA GLY A 40 -6.68 25.86 7.48
C GLY A 40 -7.72 24.75 7.26
N LEU A 41 -7.32 23.61 6.72
CA LEU A 41 -8.15 22.45 6.38
C LEU A 41 -8.06 21.31 7.41
N MET A 42 -7.04 21.31 8.26
CA MET A 42 -6.77 20.26 9.25
C MET A 42 -7.48 20.47 10.60
N GLU A 43 -7.54 19.42 11.41
CA GLU A 43 -7.93 19.54 12.82
C GLU A 43 -6.92 20.40 13.61
N PRO A 44 -7.36 21.18 14.63
CA PRO A 44 -6.50 22.15 15.32
C PRO A 44 -5.20 21.56 15.88
N ASP A 45 -5.23 20.33 16.39
CA ASP A 45 -4.05 19.70 16.97
C ASP A 45 -3.02 19.30 15.91
N ILE A 46 -3.48 18.86 14.73
CA ILE A 46 -2.60 18.55 13.59
C ILE A 46 -2.01 19.86 13.04
N ALA A 47 -2.85 20.88 12.86
CA ALA A 47 -2.44 22.19 12.36
C ALA A 47 -1.42 22.90 13.28
N ARG A 48 -1.45 22.63 14.60
CA ARG A 48 -0.44 23.12 15.56
C ARG A 48 0.88 22.36 15.49
N SER A 49 0.86 21.09 15.07
CA SER A 49 2.09 20.30 14.91
C SER A 49 2.95 20.74 13.71
N ILE A 50 2.33 21.39 12.73
CA ILE A 50 3.01 22.02 11.59
C ILE A 50 3.20 23.51 11.88
N THR A 51 4.29 23.85 12.57
CA THR A 51 4.69 25.25 12.83
C THR A 51 5.18 25.92 11.55
N VAL A 52 4.70 27.15 11.30
CA VAL A 52 5.16 27.99 10.19
C VAL A 52 6.53 28.56 10.54
N ASP A 53 7.55 28.13 9.81
CA ASP A 53 8.93 28.52 10.01
C ASP A 53 9.70 28.50 8.68
N TYR A 54 9.82 29.66 8.03
CA TYR A 54 10.54 29.78 6.76
C TYR A 54 12.07 29.76 6.93
N THR A 55 12.60 29.68 8.16
CA THR A 55 14.03 29.45 8.39
C THR A 55 14.41 27.99 8.17
N LYS A 56 13.43 27.09 8.23
CA LYS A 56 13.60 25.67 7.95
C LYS A 56 13.42 25.35 6.47
N SER A 57 14.18 24.37 6.01
CA SER A 57 13.96 23.74 4.71
C SER A 57 12.65 22.94 4.72
N LEU A 58 12.09 22.72 3.52
CA LEU A 58 10.88 21.92 3.35
C LEU A 58 11.04 20.50 3.95
N LYS A 59 12.19 19.85 3.74
CA LYS A 59 12.47 18.53 4.31
C LYS A 59 12.46 18.51 5.83
N GLN A 60 13.02 19.53 6.49
CA GLN A 60 12.99 19.60 7.97
C GLN A 60 11.56 19.74 8.50
N ILE A 61 10.72 20.50 7.80
CA ILE A 61 9.31 20.68 8.16
C ILE A 61 8.54 19.37 7.97
N LEU A 62 8.70 18.71 6.82
CA LEU A 62 8.05 17.43 6.52
C LEU A 62 8.51 16.31 7.44
N SER A 63 9.82 16.22 7.73
CA SER A 63 10.36 15.26 8.71
C SER A 63 9.64 15.42 10.06
N SER A 64 9.52 16.65 10.55
CA SER A 64 8.85 16.94 11.82
C SER A 64 7.37 16.55 11.77
N ALA A 65 6.69 16.82 10.66
CA ALA A 65 5.29 16.45 10.45
C ALA A 65 5.10 14.91 10.40
N PHE A 66 6.00 14.18 9.73
CA PHE A 66 5.98 12.72 9.65
C PHE A 66 6.22 12.08 11.02
N ILE A 67 7.15 12.59 11.83
CA ILE A 67 7.38 12.08 13.19
C ILE A 67 6.18 12.34 14.11
N SER A 68 5.54 13.52 13.99
CA SER A 68 4.27 13.80 14.65
C SER A 68 3.17 12.83 14.21
N HIS A 69 3.12 12.51 12.92
CA HIS A 69 2.17 11.55 12.34
C HIS A 69 2.35 10.14 12.92
N ILE A 70 3.59 9.63 12.94
CA ILE A 70 3.93 8.32 13.55
C ILE A 70 3.45 8.26 15.00
N SER A 71 3.72 9.33 15.77
CA SER A 71 3.38 9.40 17.19
C SER A 71 1.87 9.43 17.45
N ARG A 72 1.07 9.95 16.50
CA ARG A 72 -0.39 10.12 16.66
C ARG A 72 -1.20 9.00 16.02
N LYS A 73 -0.78 8.54 14.84
CA LYS A 73 -1.53 7.60 13.98
C LYS A 73 -0.98 6.19 14.03
N ARG A 74 0.25 6.03 14.51
CA ARG A 74 0.96 4.74 14.56
C ARG A 74 0.93 4.00 13.22
N ASN A 75 1.10 4.74 12.13
CA ASN A 75 1.27 4.16 10.79
C ASN A 75 2.40 4.89 10.05
N LEU A 76 2.86 4.24 8.98
CA LEU A 76 3.93 4.71 8.09
C LEU A 76 3.36 5.08 6.72
N GLY A 77 2.07 5.44 6.62
CA GLY A 77 1.40 5.71 5.35
C GLY A 77 2.01 6.86 4.54
N PHE A 78 2.85 7.69 5.16
CA PHE A 78 3.62 8.71 4.45
C PHE A 78 4.72 8.14 3.54
N LEU A 79 5.16 6.90 3.78
CA LEU A 79 6.18 6.23 2.94
C LEU A 79 5.63 5.88 1.55
N GLU A 80 4.31 5.90 1.34
CA GLU A 80 3.71 5.78 0.01
C GLU A 80 4.17 6.91 -0.93
N TYR A 81 4.62 8.03 -0.36
CA TYR A 81 5.12 9.18 -1.10
C TYR A 81 6.65 9.28 -1.09
N GLY A 82 7.34 8.31 -0.48
CA GLY A 82 8.79 8.31 -0.36
C GLY A 82 9.45 7.75 -1.63
N ASP A 83 9.91 8.62 -2.52
CA ASP A 83 10.76 8.28 -3.66
C ASP A 83 11.75 9.43 -3.89
N SER A 84 12.58 9.70 -2.87
CA SER A 84 13.52 10.82 -2.89
C SER A 84 14.95 10.31 -2.93
N ASP A 85 15.70 10.73 -3.94
CA ASP A 85 17.15 10.53 -4.03
C ASP A 85 17.94 11.41 -3.05
N THR A 86 17.26 12.23 -2.24
CA THR A 86 17.88 13.20 -1.34
C THR A 86 17.66 12.83 0.13
N TYR A 87 18.61 13.17 0.99
CA TYR A 87 18.54 12.90 2.43
C TYR A 87 17.56 13.86 3.16
N PRO A 88 16.65 13.39 4.04
CA PRO A 88 16.32 11.99 4.26
C PRO A 88 15.41 11.39 3.17
N SER A 89 15.68 10.15 2.74
CA SER A 89 14.97 9.49 1.63
C SER A 89 13.56 9.02 2.00
N TRP A 90 13.30 8.74 3.28
CA TRP A 90 11.96 8.43 3.79
C TRP A 90 11.02 9.65 3.87
N VAL A 91 11.50 10.84 3.50
CA VAL A 91 10.69 12.07 3.43
C VAL A 91 10.31 12.36 1.99
N VAL A 92 9.01 12.59 1.78
CA VAL A 92 8.43 12.94 0.47
C VAL A 92 9.13 14.13 -0.17
N ASP A 93 9.32 14.03 -1.47
CA ASP A 93 9.80 15.13 -2.31
C ASP A 93 8.61 15.82 -3.00
N LEU A 94 8.18 16.97 -2.47
CA LEU A 94 7.06 17.74 -3.05
C LEU A 94 7.41 18.47 -4.34
N GLU A 95 8.67 18.40 -4.79
CA GLU A 95 9.06 18.88 -6.12
C GLU A 95 8.64 17.91 -7.21
N ARG A 96 8.36 16.64 -6.84
CA ARG A 96 7.83 15.61 -7.74
C ARG A 96 6.31 15.50 -7.61
N PRO A 97 5.58 15.14 -8.67
CA PRO A 97 4.15 14.85 -8.56
C PRO A 97 3.90 13.74 -7.52
N LEU A 98 3.02 14.00 -6.57
CA LEU A 98 2.47 12.95 -5.71
C LEU A 98 1.49 12.12 -6.53
N ASP A 99 1.94 10.95 -6.98
CA ASP A 99 1.06 9.91 -7.49
C ASP A 99 0.92 8.82 -6.42
N THR A 100 -0.30 8.33 -6.22
CA THR A 100 -0.54 7.20 -5.30
C THR A 100 -1.32 6.13 -6.02
N PRO A 101 -0.76 4.93 -6.17
CA PRO A 101 -1.56 3.81 -6.59
C PRO A 101 -2.62 3.54 -5.51
N VAL A 102 -3.88 3.37 -5.93
CA VAL A 102 -4.93 2.90 -5.03
C VAL A 102 -4.78 1.39 -4.90
N LEU A 103 -4.04 0.97 -3.89
CA LEU A 103 -3.74 -0.45 -3.64
C LEU A 103 -4.90 -1.13 -2.92
N LYS A 104 -5.26 -2.33 -3.38
CA LYS A 104 -6.25 -3.21 -2.73
C LYS A 104 -5.55 -4.33 -1.95
N ASN A 105 -4.65 -3.95 -1.04
CA ASN A 105 -3.87 -4.87 -0.22
C ASN A 105 -3.71 -4.35 1.22
N ASP A 106 -3.18 -5.20 2.10
CA ASP A 106 -2.67 -4.79 3.41
C ASP A 106 -1.47 -5.65 3.85
N ALA A 107 -0.27 -5.31 3.36
CA ALA A 107 0.97 -5.99 3.69
C ALA A 107 1.25 -6.02 5.21
N SER A 108 0.92 -4.94 5.94
CA SER A 108 1.08 -4.88 7.40
C SER A 108 0.13 -5.79 8.18
N GLY A 109 -0.94 -6.28 7.55
CA GLY A 109 -2.01 -7.02 8.23
C GLY A 109 -2.61 -6.23 9.40
N ARG A 110 -2.79 -4.92 9.23
CA ARG A 110 -3.30 -3.99 10.27
C ARG A 110 -2.44 -3.89 11.53
N SER A 111 -1.13 -4.05 11.43
CA SER A 111 -0.25 -3.76 12.55
C SER A 111 -0.17 -2.25 12.82
N ALA A 112 -0.03 -1.86 14.09
CA ALA A 112 0.49 -0.53 14.40
C ALA A 112 1.98 -0.47 14.03
N CYS A 113 2.48 0.70 13.64
CA CYS A 113 3.91 0.85 13.39
C CYS A 113 4.74 0.75 14.68
N SER A 114 5.96 0.29 14.50
CA SER A 114 7.03 0.39 15.48
C SER A 114 8.20 1.11 14.82
N ALA A 115 8.38 2.36 15.21
CA ALA A 115 9.36 3.25 14.62
C ALA A 115 9.98 4.15 15.69
N THR A 116 11.24 4.52 15.51
CA THR A 116 11.98 5.39 16.42
C THR A 116 12.90 6.28 15.60
N LEU A 117 12.80 7.59 15.79
CA LEU A 117 13.78 8.52 15.23
C LEU A 117 15.05 8.41 16.08
N ILE A 118 16.15 7.94 15.47
CA ILE A 118 17.43 7.78 16.18
C ILE A 118 18.14 9.12 16.26
N GLU A 119 18.23 9.82 15.14
CA GLU A 119 18.75 11.18 15.04
C GLU A 119 18.11 11.90 13.84
N SER A 120 18.49 13.16 13.61
CA SER A 120 17.91 13.97 12.52
C SER A 120 18.16 13.32 11.16
N GLY A 121 17.12 12.71 10.61
CA GLY A 121 17.13 12.08 9.28
C GLY A 121 17.29 10.57 9.29
N ILE A 122 17.50 9.92 10.45
CA ILE A 122 17.54 8.45 10.55
C ILE A 122 16.31 7.94 11.29
N LEU A 123 15.40 7.29 10.55
CA LEU A 123 14.21 6.66 11.07
C LEU A 123 14.43 5.14 11.14
N GLU A 124 14.48 4.57 12.35
CA GLU A 124 14.54 3.13 12.53
C GLU A 124 13.12 2.55 12.60
N VAL A 125 12.81 1.57 11.76
CA VAL A 125 11.49 0.95 11.64
C VAL A 125 11.57 -0.57 11.76
N ALA A 126 10.55 -1.20 12.35
CA ALA A 126 10.48 -2.65 12.45
C ALA A 126 9.72 -3.28 11.27
N GLY A 127 10.21 -4.42 10.78
CA GLY A 127 9.57 -5.18 9.71
C GLY A 127 10.26 -6.52 9.44
N VAL A 128 9.91 -7.13 8.30
CA VAL A 128 10.49 -8.38 7.82
C VAL A 128 11.09 -8.16 6.43
N SER A 129 12.31 -8.65 6.22
CA SER A 129 12.91 -8.76 4.88
C SER A 129 12.27 -9.93 4.15
N CYS A 130 11.73 -9.67 2.97
CA CYS A 130 10.85 -10.59 2.26
C CYS A 130 11.55 -11.23 1.05
N ASP A 131 12.07 -10.40 0.15
CA ASP A 131 12.74 -10.87 -1.07
C ASP A 131 13.79 -9.85 -1.56
N GLU A 132 14.48 -10.18 -2.64
CA GLU A 132 15.48 -9.33 -3.30
C GLU A 132 15.20 -9.25 -4.80
N ILE A 133 15.36 -8.05 -5.38
CA ILE A 133 15.23 -7.84 -6.82
C ILE A 133 16.37 -8.55 -7.56
N GLY A 134 16.01 -9.52 -8.41
CA GLY A 134 16.96 -10.39 -9.12
C GLY A 134 17.47 -9.82 -10.44
N SER A 135 16.66 -9.01 -11.11
CA SER A 135 16.96 -8.36 -12.40
C SER A 135 16.54 -6.89 -12.38
N ASP A 136 17.19 -6.08 -13.21
CA ASP A 136 16.78 -4.68 -13.37
C ASP A 136 15.33 -4.60 -13.88
N PRO A 137 14.51 -3.69 -13.33
CA PRO A 137 13.11 -3.62 -13.72
C PRO A 137 12.91 -3.25 -15.19
N TYR A 138 11.96 -3.92 -15.82
CA TYR A 138 11.37 -3.46 -17.06
C TYR A 138 10.49 -2.24 -16.76
N ILE A 139 10.82 -1.11 -17.38
CA ILE A 139 10.09 0.14 -17.26
C ILE A 139 9.52 0.47 -18.63
N HIS A 140 8.25 0.86 -18.67
CA HIS A 140 7.66 1.34 -19.91
C HIS A 140 8.42 2.56 -20.44
N PRO A 141 8.80 2.58 -21.74
CA PRO A 141 9.29 3.80 -22.35
C PRO A 141 8.23 4.90 -22.22
N GLU A 142 8.63 6.11 -21.79
CA GLU A 142 7.73 7.25 -21.62
C GLU A 142 6.75 7.40 -22.79
N GLU A 143 5.49 7.73 -22.47
CA GLU A 143 4.38 7.85 -23.40
C GLU A 143 4.73 8.79 -24.58
N GLY A 144 5.13 8.20 -25.71
CA GLY A 144 4.78 8.74 -27.01
C GLY A 144 3.28 8.53 -27.27
N LEU A 145 2.82 8.85 -28.49
CA LEU A 145 1.44 8.64 -28.97
C LEU A 145 0.99 7.16 -29.05
N ARG A 146 1.62 6.23 -28.31
CA ARG A 146 1.31 4.79 -28.35
C ARG A 146 0.06 4.47 -27.51
N PRO A 147 -0.89 3.68 -28.02
CA PRO A 147 -2.02 3.18 -27.24
C PRO A 147 -1.58 2.37 -26.01
N LEU A 148 -2.28 2.54 -24.88
CA LEU A 148 -1.98 1.85 -23.62
C LEU A 148 -2.10 0.32 -23.76
N GLU A 149 -3.00 -0.14 -24.62
CA GLU A 149 -3.20 -1.53 -24.99
C GLU A 149 -1.92 -2.19 -25.48
N GLU A 150 -1.18 -1.51 -26.36
CA GLU A 150 0.09 -2.00 -26.91
C GLU A 150 1.14 -2.11 -25.80
N CYS A 151 1.21 -1.11 -24.93
CA CYS A 151 2.11 -1.14 -23.76
C CYS A 151 1.80 -2.35 -22.86
N ILE A 152 0.53 -2.61 -22.54
CA ILE A 152 0.15 -3.75 -21.68
C ILE A 152 0.62 -5.08 -22.31
N VAL A 153 0.40 -5.26 -23.61
CA VAL A 153 0.79 -6.47 -24.33
C VAL A 153 2.31 -6.63 -24.36
N ASP A 154 3.05 -5.56 -24.66
CA ASP A 154 4.52 -5.54 -24.67
C ASP A 154 5.09 -5.96 -23.29
N THR A 155 4.48 -5.50 -22.19
CA THR A 155 4.89 -5.88 -20.83
C THR A 155 4.69 -7.35 -20.56
N VAL A 156 3.52 -7.89 -20.91
CA VAL A 156 3.23 -9.32 -20.73
C VAL A 156 4.21 -10.15 -21.54
N GLU A 157 4.44 -9.80 -22.81
CA GLU A 157 5.38 -10.51 -23.66
C GLU A 157 6.80 -10.49 -23.09
N HIS A 158 7.27 -9.33 -22.63
CA HIS A 158 8.61 -9.16 -22.10
C HIS A 158 8.86 -9.96 -20.81
N LEU A 159 7.91 -9.92 -19.87
CA LEU A 159 8.07 -10.49 -18.53
C LEU A 159 7.82 -12.00 -18.48
N VAL A 160 6.87 -12.48 -19.27
CA VAL A 160 6.47 -13.89 -19.27
C VAL A 160 7.39 -14.70 -20.18
N GLY A 161 7.76 -14.16 -21.36
CA GLY A 161 8.66 -14.80 -22.33
C GLY A 161 8.18 -16.16 -22.87
N ASN A 162 8.74 -16.63 -23.98
CA ASN A 162 8.69 -18.02 -24.47
C ASN A 162 7.30 -18.72 -24.44
N GLY A 163 6.20 -18.01 -24.73
CA GLY A 163 4.87 -18.62 -24.78
C GLY A 163 4.23 -18.98 -23.42
N LEU A 164 4.87 -18.62 -22.29
CA LEU A 164 4.35 -18.89 -20.95
C LEU A 164 3.05 -18.11 -20.63
N HIS A 165 2.60 -17.20 -21.50
CA HIS A 165 1.30 -16.55 -21.38
C HIS A 165 0.13 -17.54 -21.56
N HIS A 166 0.39 -18.75 -22.07
CA HIS A 166 -0.57 -19.86 -22.07
C HIS A 166 -0.68 -20.59 -20.72
N ASP A 167 0.27 -20.40 -19.81
CA ASP A 167 0.19 -20.88 -18.43
C ASP A 167 -0.72 -19.94 -17.63
N ASP A 168 -1.84 -20.47 -17.16
CA ASP A 168 -2.83 -19.71 -16.41
C ASP A 168 -2.26 -19.19 -15.08
N ASP A 169 -1.44 -19.97 -14.37
CA ASP A 169 -0.89 -19.60 -13.07
C ASP A 169 0.16 -18.50 -13.22
N CYS A 170 1.07 -18.66 -14.20
CA CYS A 170 2.08 -17.66 -14.52
C CYS A 170 1.44 -16.33 -14.93
N LEU A 171 0.43 -16.38 -15.82
CA LEU A 171 -0.25 -15.18 -16.27
C LEU A 171 -1.10 -14.56 -15.15
N ASN A 172 -1.74 -15.35 -14.30
CA ASN A 172 -2.49 -14.85 -13.13
C ASN A 172 -1.59 -14.10 -12.14
N GLU A 173 -0.39 -14.62 -11.89
CA GLU A 173 0.58 -13.96 -11.03
C GLU A 173 0.96 -12.58 -11.58
N LEU A 174 1.35 -12.52 -12.87
CA LEU A 174 1.69 -11.24 -13.51
C LEU A 174 0.50 -10.27 -13.56
N LEU A 175 -0.68 -10.75 -13.95
CA LEU A 175 -1.88 -9.91 -14.00
C LEU A 175 -2.20 -9.34 -12.62
N THR A 176 -2.09 -10.16 -11.56
CA THR A 176 -2.29 -9.72 -10.18
C THR A 176 -1.33 -8.58 -9.81
N VAL A 177 -0.07 -8.67 -10.24
CA VAL A 177 0.95 -7.62 -10.04
C VAL A 177 0.60 -6.34 -10.79
N MET A 178 0.23 -6.44 -12.07
CA MET A 178 -0.15 -5.28 -12.90
C MET A 178 -1.44 -4.62 -12.39
N GLY A 179 -2.44 -5.41 -12.02
CA GLY A 179 -3.73 -4.89 -11.55
C GLY A 179 -3.78 -4.55 -10.06
N TYR A 180 -2.70 -4.67 -9.29
CA TYR A 180 -2.68 -4.50 -7.83
C TYR A 180 -3.75 -5.30 -7.06
N GLY A 181 -4.06 -6.50 -7.55
CA GLY A 181 -5.15 -7.30 -7.00
C GLY A 181 -6.56 -6.71 -7.23
N ASP A 182 -6.75 -5.68 -8.06
CA ASP A 182 -8.06 -5.14 -8.45
C ASP A 182 -8.74 -5.98 -9.54
N PHE A 183 -8.94 -7.26 -9.24
CA PHE A 183 -9.75 -8.18 -10.06
C PHE A 183 -10.97 -8.67 -9.30
N TRP A 184 -11.99 -9.06 -10.07
CA TRP A 184 -13.24 -9.58 -9.52
C TRP A 184 -13.04 -10.80 -8.62
N ASP A 185 -12.08 -11.67 -8.98
CA ASP A 185 -11.69 -12.87 -8.24
C ASP A 185 -11.25 -12.58 -6.80
N TYR A 186 -10.71 -11.37 -6.57
CA TYR A 186 -10.26 -10.91 -5.27
C TYR A 186 -11.25 -9.95 -4.61
N SER A 187 -12.46 -9.76 -5.15
CA SER A 187 -13.49 -8.95 -4.51
C SER A 187 -14.35 -9.80 -3.57
N ILE A 188 -14.67 -9.27 -2.38
CA ILE A 188 -15.65 -9.93 -1.50
C ILE A 188 -17.06 -9.94 -2.10
N ASN A 189 -17.35 -9.03 -3.04
CA ASN A 189 -18.67 -8.90 -3.67
C ASN A 189 -19.04 -10.13 -4.51
N ARG A 190 -18.06 -10.89 -5.00
CA ARG A 190 -18.30 -12.14 -5.75
C ARG A 190 -19.03 -13.22 -4.93
N THR A 191 -19.05 -13.07 -3.61
CA THR A 191 -19.77 -13.97 -2.70
C THR A 191 -21.26 -13.67 -2.60
N GLN A 192 -21.68 -12.48 -3.06
CA GLN A 192 -23.06 -11.98 -2.94
C GLN A 192 -23.70 -11.70 -4.30
N PHE A 193 -22.89 -11.33 -5.29
CA PHE A 193 -23.32 -10.90 -6.60
C PHE A 193 -22.64 -11.72 -7.69
N ALA A 194 -23.35 -11.97 -8.78
CA ALA A 194 -22.75 -12.46 -10.02
C ALA A 194 -21.91 -11.34 -10.67
N PRO A 195 -20.86 -11.67 -11.43
CA PRO A 195 -20.12 -10.68 -12.21
C PRO A 195 -21.04 -10.00 -13.23
N ASP A 196 -20.91 -8.68 -13.37
CA ASP A 196 -21.53 -7.91 -14.44
C ASP A 196 -20.59 -7.73 -15.63
N GLU A 197 -21.04 -7.06 -16.69
CA GLU A 197 -20.22 -6.84 -17.90
C GLU A 197 -18.94 -6.02 -17.63
N THR A 198 -18.95 -5.17 -16.60
CA THR A 198 -17.82 -4.33 -16.21
C THR A 198 -16.83 -5.05 -15.30
N SER A 199 -17.22 -6.19 -14.72
CA SER A 199 -16.40 -7.01 -13.85
C SER A 199 -15.26 -7.64 -14.64
N MET A 200 -14.02 -7.40 -14.19
CA MET A 200 -12.81 -7.95 -14.79
C MET A 200 -12.33 -9.12 -13.94
N SER A 201 -12.72 -10.35 -14.31
CA SER A 201 -12.12 -11.56 -13.76
C SER A 201 -10.78 -11.84 -14.41
N LEU A 202 -9.90 -12.55 -13.70
CA LEU A 202 -8.62 -13.02 -14.23
C LEU A 202 -8.84 -13.82 -15.53
N GLU A 203 -9.83 -14.70 -15.56
CA GLU A 203 -10.18 -15.49 -16.77
C GLU A 203 -10.46 -14.59 -17.98
N LYS A 204 -11.37 -13.62 -17.83
CA LYS A 204 -11.70 -12.67 -18.89
C LYS A 204 -10.50 -11.86 -19.35
N VAL A 205 -9.65 -11.45 -18.41
CA VAL A 205 -8.43 -10.68 -18.73
C VAL A 205 -7.40 -11.54 -19.44
N ARG A 206 -7.22 -12.81 -19.04
CA ARG A 206 -6.35 -13.77 -19.76
C ARG A 206 -6.80 -13.94 -21.21
N GLU A 207 -8.10 -14.08 -21.45
CA GLU A 207 -8.65 -14.18 -22.80
C GLU A 207 -8.37 -12.92 -23.64
N ILE A 208 -8.59 -11.73 -23.08
CA ILE A 208 -8.31 -10.45 -23.76
C ILE A 208 -6.83 -10.37 -24.14
N ILE A 209 -5.93 -10.62 -23.18
CA ILE A 209 -4.47 -10.56 -23.41
C ILE A 209 -4.05 -11.55 -24.48
N ARG A 210 -4.47 -12.81 -24.39
CA ARG A 210 -4.13 -13.85 -25.37
C ARG A 210 -4.64 -13.50 -26.76
N LYS A 211 -5.86 -12.98 -26.86
CA LYS A 211 -6.44 -12.53 -28.14
C LYS A 211 -5.64 -11.35 -28.71
N SER A 212 -5.27 -10.38 -27.89
CA SER A 212 -4.47 -9.23 -28.31
C SER A 212 -3.05 -9.61 -28.72
N MET A 213 -2.43 -10.60 -28.06
CA MET A 213 -1.13 -11.14 -28.48
C MET A 213 -1.22 -11.89 -29.82
N ALA A 214 -2.34 -12.58 -30.08
CA ALA A 214 -2.55 -13.31 -31.32
C ALA A 214 -2.90 -12.40 -32.52
N ASP A 215 -3.63 -11.30 -32.27
CA ASP A 215 -3.98 -10.29 -33.28
C ASP A 215 -3.87 -8.87 -32.69
N PRO A 216 -2.66 -8.27 -32.70
CA PRO A 216 -2.42 -6.95 -32.12
C PRO A 216 -3.25 -5.84 -32.76
N THR A 217 -3.61 -5.97 -34.04
CA THR A 217 -4.35 -4.93 -34.78
C THR A 217 -5.84 -4.87 -34.43
N SER A 218 -6.37 -5.93 -33.81
CA SER A 218 -7.76 -6.01 -33.32
C SER A 218 -7.86 -5.81 -31.80
N ALA A 219 -6.76 -5.48 -31.10
CA ALA A 219 -6.76 -5.31 -29.66
C ALA A 219 -7.74 -4.19 -29.24
N SER A 220 -8.71 -4.53 -28.40
CA SER A 220 -9.65 -3.57 -27.81
C SER A 220 -9.85 -3.93 -26.35
N PHE A 221 -9.42 -3.04 -25.47
CA PHE A 221 -9.49 -3.25 -24.03
C PHE A 221 -10.69 -2.50 -23.46
N PRO A 222 -11.49 -3.12 -22.60
CA PRO A 222 -12.52 -2.40 -21.87
C PRO A 222 -11.92 -1.24 -21.06
N LEU A 223 -12.61 -0.10 -21.00
CA LEU A 223 -12.15 1.07 -20.22
C LEU A 223 -11.84 0.73 -18.75
N ARG A 224 -12.57 -0.23 -18.16
CA ARG A 224 -12.29 -0.71 -16.81
C ARG A 224 -10.93 -1.40 -16.70
N LEU A 225 -10.56 -2.20 -17.69
CA LEU A 225 -9.27 -2.88 -17.73
C LEU A 225 -8.13 -1.88 -17.95
N LEU A 226 -8.32 -0.95 -18.89
CA LEU A 226 -7.40 0.17 -19.06
C LEU A 226 -7.25 0.98 -17.78
N TYR A 227 -8.32 1.22 -17.02
CA TYR A 227 -8.24 1.92 -15.75
C TYR A 227 -7.44 1.15 -14.69
N ILE A 228 -7.61 -0.17 -14.61
CA ILE A 228 -6.85 -1.04 -13.70
C ILE A 228 -5.35 -0.95 -14.02
N PHE A 229 -4.99 -1.02 -15.31
CA PHE A 229 -3.59 -0.96 -15.75
C PHE A 229 -3.05 0.45 -15.98
N ARG A 230 -3.87 1.51 -16.02
CA ARG A 230 -3.38 2.87 -16.25
C ARG A 230 -2.51 3.38 -15.10
N LEU A 231 -2.69 2.82 -13.91
CA LEU A 231 -1.81 3.09 -12.78
C LEU A 231 -0.38 2.57 -13.01
N ASP A 232 -0.10 1.84 -14.10
CA ASP A 232 1.18 1.14 -14.39
C ASP A 232 2.28 2.02 -14.99
N LEU A 233 1.95 3.21 -15.49
CA LEU A 233 2.87 4.02 -16.30
C LEU A 233 4.01 4.68 -15.51
N VAL A 234 3.96 4.63 -14.18
CA VAL A 234 4.96 5.18 -13.26
C VAL A 234 5.68 4.11 -12.44
N SER A 235 5.72 2.86 -12.93
CA SER A 235 6.35 1.76 -12.19
C SER A 235 7.17 0.83 -13.09
N GLY A 236 8.10 0.12 -12.45
CA GLY A 236 8.86 -0.96 -13.04
C GLY A 236 8.32 -2.33 -12.64
N TYR A 237 8.57 -3.32 -13.47
CA TYR A 237 8.22 -4.72 -13.23
C TYR A 237 9.46 -5.59 -13.29
N THR A 238 9.56 -6.59 -12.42
CA THR A 238 10.69 -7.51 -12.42
C THR A 238 10.33 -8.82 -11.76
N LYS A 239 11.27 -9.78 -11.85
CA LYS A 239 11.25 -10.97 -11.02
C LYS A 239 12.20 -10.80 -9.84
N THR A 240 11.76 -11.26 -8.68
CA THR A 240 12.64 -11.39 -7.53
C THR A 240 13.61 -12.55 -7.72
N ARG A 241 14.60 -12.68 -6.84
CA ARG A 241 15.52 -13.82 -6.85
C ARG A 241 14.82 -15.16 -6.64
N ASN A 242 13.67 -15.18 -5.98
CA ASN A 242 12.84 -16.37 -5.80
C ASN A 242 11.90 -16.64 -6.99
N GLY A 243 11.92 -15.79 -8.02
CA GLY A 243 11.18 -15.98 -9.25
C GLY A 243 9.77 -15.36 -9.27
N SER A 244 9.34 -14.72 -8.18
CA SER A 244 8.03 -14.08 -8.11
C SER A 244 7.99 -12.78 -8.93
N PHE A 245 6.88 -12.54 -9.61
CA PHE A 245 6.64 -11.25 -10.25
C PHE A 245 6.35 -10.18 -9.19
N VAL A 246 6.96 -9.02 -9.36
CA VAL A 246 6.76 -7.86 -8.49
C VAL A 246 6.69 -6.58 -9.27
N ARG A 247 5.95 -5.62 -8.72
CA ARG A 247 5.92 -4.24 -9.18
C ARG A 247 6.70 -3.38 -8.22
N VAL A 248 7.60 -2.55 -8.75
CA VAL A 248 8.57 -1.78 -7.97
C VAL A 248 8.67 -0.34 -8.50
N PRO A 249 9.19 0.63 -7.72
CA PRO A 249 9.47 1.97 -8.21
C PRO A 249 10.45 1.94 -9.40
N THR A 250 10.36 2.91 -10.31
CA THR A 250 11.23 3.01 -11.50
C THR A 250 12.71 3.20 -11.14
N GLY A 251 13.01 3.78 -9.97
CA GLY A 251 14.37 3.90 -9.44
C GLY A 251 14.97 2.60 -8.89
N SER A 252 14.21 1.50 -8.87
CA SER A 252 14.67 0.21 -8.34
C SER A 252 15.68 -0.46 -9.27
N ARG A 253 16.57 -1.28 -8.69
CA ARG A 253 17.58 -2.02 -9.44
C ARG A 253 17.89 -3.36 -8.79
N ARG A 254 18.64 -4.21 -9.51
CA ARG A 254 19.16 -5.47 -8.96
C ARG A 254 19.91 -5.24 -7.64
N GLY A 255 19.60 -6.06 -6.63
CA GLY A 255 20.22 -5.99 -5.30
C GLY A 255 19.47 -5.11 -4.30
N ASP A 256 18.46 -4.36 -4.73
CA ASP A 256 17.51 -3.75 -3.80
C ASP A 256 16.64 -4.85 -3.16
N ILE A 257 16.25 -4.66 -1.90
CA ILE A 257 15.46 -5.62 -1.13
C ILE A 257 14.01 -5.16 -1.00
N ILE A 258 13.10 -6.11 -0.94
CA ILE A 258 11.68 -5.90 -0.64
C ILE A 258 11.45 -6.23 0.82
N VAL A 259 10.81 -5.32 1.54
CA VAL A 259 10.47 -5.48 2.96
C VAL A 259 8.98 -5.25 3.20
N THR A 260 8.48 -5.82 4.28
CA THR A 260 7.16 -5.50 4.83
C THR A 260 7.36 -4.85 6.18
N LEU A 261 6.87 -3.62 6.35
CA LEU A 261 7.05 -2.85 7.59
C LEU A 261 5.78 -2.85 8.42
N LEU A 262 5.94 -2.84 9.74
CA LEU A 262 4.79 -2.68 10.63
C LEU A 262 4.15 -1.29 10.43
N GLY A 263 2.84 -1.25 10.22
CA GLY A 263 2.06 -0.04 10.02
C GLY A 263 2.20 0.58 8.63
N PHE A 264 2.77 -0.14 7.66
CA PHE A 264 2.83 0.25 6.26
C PHE A 264 2.01 -0.72 5.41
N ARG A 265 0.96 -0.23 4.73
CA ARG A 265 0.02 -1.11 4.01
C ARG A 265 0.62 -1.72 2.75
N SER A 266 1.64 -1.10 2.18
CA SER A 266 2.38 -1.64 1.03
C SER A 266 3.63 -2.40 1.45
N ASN A 267 4.23 -3.12 0.50
CA ASN A 267 5.62 -3.51 0.64
C ASN A 267 6.51 -2.30 0.27
N LEU A 268 7.77 -2.30 0.71
CA LEU A 268 8.71 -1.20 0.44
C LEU A 268 10.00 -1.73 -0.19
N VAL A 269 10.49 -1.04 -1.21
CA VAL A 269 11.84 -1.29 -1.76
C VAL A 269 12.84 -0.46 -0.99
N LEU A 270 13.83 -1.14 -0.43
CA LEU A 270 14.96 -0.55 0.27
C LEU A 270 16.26 -0.88 -0.46
N ARG A 271 17.15 0.10 -0.55
CA ARG A 271 18.49 -0.08 -1.09
C ARG A 271 19.52 -0.10 0.04
N PRO A 272 20.14 -1.26 0.33
CA PRO A 272 21.16 -1.38 1.36
C PRO A 272 22.35 -0.44 1.10
N GLN A 273 22.83 0.23 2.15
CA GLN A 273 24.04 1.04 2.13
C GLN A 273 25.19 0.26 2.77
N PRO A 274 26.19 -0.20 1.99
CA PRO A 274 27.26 -1.06 2.51
C PRO A 274 28.14 -0.42 3.59
N LYS A 275 28.16 0.91 3.68
CA LYS A 275 29.08 1.65 4.55
C LYS A 275 28.67 1.64 6.02
N ASP A 276 27.37 1.70 6.29
CA ASP A 276 26.83 1.92 7.64
C ASP A 276 25.64 1.01 7.98
N GLY A 277 25.22 0.15 7.05
CA GLY A 277 24.07 -0.75 7.22
C GLY A 277 22.73 -0.02 7.23
N SER A 278 22.70 1.24 6.78
CA SER A 278 21.46 1.99 6.56
C SER A 278 20.80 1.59 5.24
N TYR A 279 19.60 2.12 5.01
CA TYR A 279 18.80 1.83 3.83
C TYR A 279 18.25 3.12 3.23
N LEU A 280 18.45 3.31 1.92
CA LEU A 280 17.70 4.31 1.15
C LEU A 280 16.31 3.76 0.86
N VAL A 281 15.29 4.58 1.05
CA VAL A 281 13.92 4.29 0.63
C VAL A 281 13.81 4.60 -0.85
N ILE A 282 13.58 3.55 -1.65
CA ILE A 282 13.34 3.68 -3.09
C ILE A 282 11.85 3.89 -3.36
N GLY A 283 10.99 3.28 -2.54
CA GLY A 283 9.56 3.57 -2.54
C GLY A 283 8.65 2.36 -2.45
N PRO A 284 7.32 2.58 -2.53
CA PRO A 284 6.34 1.52 -2.38
C PRO A 284 6.41 0.52 -3.52
N CYS A 285 6.19 -0.76 -3.19
CA CYS A 285 6.09 -1.85 -4.14
C CYS A 285 4.94 -2.77 -3.79
N TYR A 286 4.63 -3.67 -4.72
CA TYR A 286 3.66 -4.72 -4.49
C TYR A 286 4.26 -6.08 -4.77
N HIS A 287 4.28 -6.91 -3.72
CA HIS A 287 4.67 -8.31 -3.78
C HIS A 287 3.47 -9.18 -3.37
N PRO A 288 2.84 -9.91 -4.31
CA PRO A 288 1.62 -10.69 -4.02
C PRO A 288 1.78 -11.70 -2.88
N GLY A 289 2.93 -12.39 -2.83
CA GLY A 289 3.24 -13.39 -1.79
C GLY A 289 3.57 -12.83 -0.39
N PHE A 290 3.81 -11.52 -0.26
CA PHE A 290 4.12 -10.89 1.03
C PHE A 290 3.15 -9.75 1.37
N SER A 291 2.05 -9.66 0.64
CA SER A 291 0.95 -8.76 0.91
C SER A 291 -0.02 -9.40 1.91
N ASP A 292 -1.06 -8.67 2.31
CA ASP A 292 -2.17 -9.19 3.13
C ASP A 292 -1.71 -9.91 4.41
N GLY A 293 -0.73 -9.34 5.12
CA GLY A 293 -0.16 -9.89 6.35
C GLY A 293 0.67 -11.17 6.19
N GLN A 294 0.86 -11.68 4.97
CA GLN A 294 1.55 -12.95 4.69
C GLN A 294 3.01 -12.94 5.17
N ALA A 295 3.71 -11.80 5.06
CA ALA A 295 5.08 -11.66 5.58
C ALA A 295 5.22 -11.94 7.09
N PHE A 296 4.15 -11.74 7.85
CA PHE A 296 4.14 -11.90 9.31
C PHE A 296 3.46 -13.18 9.78
N LEU A 297 2.42 -13.62 9.08
CA LEU A 297 1.53 -14.70 9.51
C LEU A 297 1.62 -15.96 8.64
N GLY A 298 2.34 -15.92 7.52
CA GLY A 298 2.43 -17.01 6.54
C GLY A 298 1.15 -17.18 5.70
N ASP A 299 1.13 -18.18 4.82
CA ASP A 299 0.10 -18.29 3.77
C ASP A 299 -1.10 -19.19 4.12
N ASP A 300 -1.09 -19.83 5.30
CA ASP A 300 -2.17 -20.70 5.73
C ASP A 300 -3.36 -19.91 6.30
N PHE A 301 -4.27 -19.48 5.43
CA PHE A 301 -5.53 -18.84 5.81
C PHE A 301 -6.58 -19.81 6.38
N ARG A 302 -6.21 -21.04 6.79
CA ARG A 302 -7.10 -22.02 7.47
C ARG A 302 -8.37 -22.35 6.69
N GLY A 303 -8.24 -22.41 5.36
CA GLY A 303 -9.33 -22.68 4.42
C GLY A 303 -10.27 -21.50 4.16
N TRP A 304 -9.94 -20.29 4.64
CA TRP A 304 -10.61 -19.07 4.23
C TRP A 304 -10.00 -18.53 2.94
N GLN A 305 -10.86 -18.00 2.07
CA GLN A 305 -10.44 -17.24 0.89
C GLN A 305 -10.47 -15.76 1.20
N ARG A 306 -9.39 -15.06 0.87
CA ARG A 306 -9.26 -13.60 1.03
C ARG A 306 -10.03 -12.86 -0.08
N GLY A 307 -10.55 -11.69 0.26
CA GLY A 307 -11.16 -10.77 -0.69
C GLY A 307 -11.18 -9.33 -0.15
N TRP A 308 -11.02 -8.37 -1.06
CA TRP A 308 -11.08 -6.95 -0.76
C TRP A 308 -12.52 -6.46 -0.66
N CYS A 309 -12.83 -5.75 0.42
CA CYS A 309 -14.10 -5.11 0.65
C CYS A 309 -13.95 -3.61 0.38
N THR A 310 -14.43 -3.14 -0.78
CA THR A 310 -14.28 -1.75 -1.21
C THR A 310 -14.99 -0.74 -0.31
N SER A 311 -16.09 -1.13 0.33
CA SER A 311 -16.84 -0.25 1.25
C SER A 311 -16.11 0.01 2.57
N THR A 312 -15.24 -0.91 2.99
CA THR A 312 -14.41 -0.75 4.20
C THR A 312 -12.97 -0.40 3.87
N SER A 313 -12.53 -0.58 2.61
CA SER A 313 -11.15 -0.53 2.16
C SER A 313 -10.25 -1.47 2.96
N MET A 314 -10.72 -2.71 3.15
CA MET A 314 -10.09 -3.71 4.01
C MET A 314 -10.25 -5.11 3.44
N LEU A 315 -9.36 -6.01 3.88
CA LEU A 315 -9.53 -7.44 3.66
C LEU A 315 -10.71 -7.98 4.45
N ALA A 316 -11.37 -8.95 3.83
CA ALA A 316 -12.38 -9.79 4.43
C ALA A 316 -12.14 -11.23 3.95
N PHE A 317 -12.65 -12.19 4.71
CA PHE A 317 -12.38 -13.59 4.50
C PHE A 317 -13.70 -14.33 4.34
N TRP A 318 -13.80 -15.15 3.31
CA TRP A 318 -14.98 -15.92 2.98
C TRP A 318 -14.69 -17.42 2.96
N LYS A 319 -15.66 -18.19 3.44
CA LYS A 319 -15.66 -19.65 3.40
C LYS A 319 -17.10 -20.10 3.17
N GLU A 320 -17.29 -21.08 2.31
CA GLU A 320 -18.62 -21.60 2.01
C GLU A 320 -19.34 -22.05 3.28
N GLY A 321 -20.64 -21.71 3.39
CA GLY A 321 -21.46 -22.00 4.56
C GLY A 321 -21.15 -21.17 5.82
N HIS A 322 -20.22 -20.20 5.75
CA HIS A 322 -19.85 -19.33 6.86
C HIS A 322 -20.16 -17.87 6.56
N ALA A 323 -20.43 -17.09 7.60
CA ALA A 323 -20.51 -15.63 7.48
C ALA A 323 -19.15 -15.04 7.10
N ILE A 324 -19.16 -13.86 6.47
CA ILE A 324 -17.93 -13.13 6.14
C ILE A 324 -17.16 -12.83 7.43
N HIS A 325 -15.93 -13.32 7.50
CA HIS A 325 -15.02 -13.10 8.60
C HIS A 325 -14.21 -11.82 8.36
N ARG A 326 -14.17 -10.94 9.36
CA ARG A 326 -13.65 -9.57 9.22
C ARG A 326 -12.25 -9.37 9.79
N SER A 327 -11.82 -10.28 10.66
CA SER A 327 -10.49 -10.31 11.25
C SER A 327 -9.65 -11.40 10.57
N ASP A 328 -8.33 -11.31 10.70
CA ASP A 328 -7.44 -12.28 10.05
C ASP A 328 -7.60 -13.68 10.67
N PRO A 329 -8.00 -14.71 9.91
CA PRO A 329 -8.25 -16.03 10.46
C PRO A 329 -6.99 -16.73 10.98
N ARG A 330 -5.79 -16.27 10.58
CA ARG A 330 -4.52 -16.77 11.14
C ARG A 330 -4.34 -16.38 12.60
N LEU A 331 -5.08 -15.36 13.05
CA LEU A 331 -5.11 -14.91 14.44
C LEU A 331 -6.26 -15.54 15.25
N ASP A 332 -7.06 -16.43 14.65
CA ASP A 332 -8.10 -17.15 15.40
C ASP A 332 -7.47 -18.02 16.48
N GLY A 333 -8.04 -17.97 17.69
CA GLY A 333 -7.50 -18.66 18.87
C GLY A 333 -6.26 -18.00 19.48
N VAL A 334 -5.71 -16.93 18.89
CA VAL A 334 -4.66 -16.12 19.51
C VAL A 334 -5.32 -15.12 20.46
N ALA A 335 -4.96 -15.19 21.75
CA ALA A 335 -5.48 -14.29 22.76
C ALA A 335 -5.08 -12.83 22.46
N LEU A 336 -6.01 -11.89 22.68
CA LEU A 336 -5.71 -10.47 22.65
C LEU A 336 -4.76 -10.10 23.80
N PRO A 337 -3.84 -9.15 23.61
CA PRO A 337 -3.05 -8.60 24.71
C PRO A 337 -3.95 -8.03 25.81
N GLY A 338 -3.45 -8.08 27.06
CA GLY A 338 -4.23 -7.69 28.23
C GLY A 338 -4.80 -6.27 28.10
N GLY A 339 -6.11 -6.14 28.34
CA GLY A 339 -6.82 -4.87 28.27
C GLY A 339 -7.46 -4.55 26.92
N TYR A 340 -7.17 -5.30 25.85
CA TYR A 340 -7.82 -5.12 24.56
C TYR A 340 -9.09 -5.97 24.42
N THR A 341 -10.10 -5.41 23.77
CA THR A 341 -11.32 -6.11 23.33
C THR A 341 -11.60 -5.81 21.86
N GLU A 342 -11.99 -6.84 21.10
CA GLU A 342 -12.41 -6.70 19.72
C GLU A 342 -13.90 -6.35 19.64
N HIS A 343 -14.24 -5.38 18.79
CA HIS A 343 -15.61 -4.99 18.50
C HIS A 343 -15.81 -4.92 16.99
N ILE A 344 -16.97 -5.37 16.52
CA ILE A 344 -17.40 -5.15 15.14
C ILE A 344 -18.30 -3.92 15.14
N VAL A 345 -17.90 -2.88 14.41
CA VAL A 345 -18.68 -1.64 14.28
C VAL A 345 -19.23 -1.50 12.88
N SER A 346 -20.51 -1.16 12.77
CA SER A 346 -21.11 -0.71 11.52
C SER A 346 -20.65 0.71 11.21
N THR A 347 -20.31 0.98 9.95
CA THR A 347 -20.06 2.34 9.47
C THR A 347 -21.39 3.02 9.14
N SER A 348 -21.39 4.02 8.25
CA SER A 348 -22.59 4.76 7.82
C SER A 348 -23.74 3.88 7.28
N SER A 349 -23.49 2.60 6.99
CA SER A 349 -24.48 1.61 6.58
C SER A 349 -24.33 0.33 7.43
N PRO A 350 -25.44 -0.29 7.91
CA PRO A 350 -25.40 -1.50 8.76
C PRO A 350 -24.61 -2.68 8.16
N GLU A 351 -24.71 -2.83 6.83
CA GLU A 351 -24.02 -3.81 5.99
C GLU A 351 -22.50 -3.63 5.88
N VAL A 352 -21.97 -2.46 6.28
CA VAL A 352 -20.55 -2.15 6.21
C VAL A 352 -19.96 -2.27 7.62
N GLN A 353 -19.46 -3.46 7.94
CA GLN A 353 -18.91 -3.79 9.25
C GLN A 353 -17.38 -3.88 9.20
N ARG A 354 -16.70 -3.32 10.22
CA ARG A 354 -15.25 -3.42 10.37
C ARG A 354 -14.85 -3.79 11.81
N PRO A 355 -13.77 -4.57 12.01
CA PRO A 355 -13.23 -4.81 13.34
C PRO A 355 -12.44 -3.60 13.83
N ILE A 356 -12.62 -3.31 15.11
CA ILE A 356 -11.80 -2.38 15.88
C ILE A 356 -11.35 -3.06 17.19
N TRP A 357 -10.22 -2.65 17.72
CA TRP A 357 -9.68 -3.13 18.99
C TRP A 357 -9.51 -1.97 19.95
N LEU A 358 -10.20 -2.05 21.08
CA LEU A 358 -10.21 -0.99 22.09
C LEU A 358 -9.47 -1.47 23.33
N HIS A 359 -8.46 -0.70 23.76
CA HIS A 359 -7.86 -0.87 25.07
C HIS A 359 -8.79 -0.32 26.15
N LYS A 360 -8.82 -0.92 27.33
CA LYS A 360 -9.63 -0.46 28.48
C LYS A 360 -9.38 1.00 28.90
N ASP A 361 -8.17 1.49 28.62
CA ASP A 361 -7.75 2.87 28.94
C ASP A 361 -7.95 3.83 27.74
N TRP A 362 -8.55 3.35 26.64
CA TRP A 362 -8.82 4.16 25.46
C TRP A 362 -9.87 5.23 25.76
N ASN A 363 -9.59 6.45 25.33
CA ASN A 363 -10.49 7.58 25.45
C ASN A 363 -10.61 8.29 24.09
N CYS A 364 -11.84 8.46 23.61
CA CYS A 364 -12.13 9.12 22.34
C CYS A 364 -11.63 10.57 22.26
N LYS A 365 -11.34 11.21 23.40
CA LYS A 365 -10.75 12.56 23.47
C LYS A 365 -9.23 12.57 23.37
N ASP A 366 -8.56 11.46 23.70
CA ASP A 366 -7.11 11.26 23.59
C ASP A 366 -6.85 10.43 22.32
N ALA A 367 -6.97 11.07 21.15
CA ALA A 367 -6.89 10.46 19.82
C ALA A 367 -5.47 9.97 19.42
N ARG A 368 -4.70 9.42 20.38
CA ARG A 368 -3.36 8.87 20.19
C ARG A 368 -3.36 7.42 19.66
N GLU A 369 -4.50 6.73 19.75
CA GLU A 369 -4.65 5.37 19.23
C GLU A 369 -5.88 5.30 18.31
N GLU A 370 -5.61 5.05 17.02
CA GLU A 370 -6.67 4.59 16.13
C GLU A 370 -6.98 3.14 16.50
N PRO A 371 -8.24 2.82 16.86
CA PRO A 371 -8.62 1.46 17.26
C PRO A 371 -8.67 0.50 16.05
N ASP A 372 -8.07 0.88 14.93
CA ASP A 372 -8.09 0.15 13.68
C ASP A 372 -6.87 -0.78 13.50
N CYS A 373 -5.92 -0.79 14.44
CA CYS A 373 -4.79 -1.72 14.43
C CYS A 373 -5.09 -2.95 15.29
N ASP A 374 -4.79 -4.14 14.78
CA ASP A 374 -4.91 -5.38 15.56
C ASP A 374 -3.74 -5.47 16.56
N PRO A 375 -3.98 -5.46 17.88
CA PRO A 375 -2.91 -5.46 18.88
C PRO A 375 -2.10 -6.77 18.86
N ARG A 376 -2.67 -7.86 18.33
CA ARG A 376 -1.94 -9.12 18.12
C ARG A 376 -0.84 -8.91 17.07
N MET A 377 -0.97 -7.95 16.17
CA MET A 377 0.02 -7.65 15.13
C MET A 377 1.11 -6.67 15.59
N SER A 378 1.18 -6.35 16.89
CA SER A 378 2.27 -5.54 17.43
C SER A 378 3.62 -6.27 17.36
N GLU A 379 4.71 -5.49 17.35
CA GLU A 379 6.09 -6.03 17.30
C GLU A 379 6.34 -7.10 18.37
N ASP A 380 5.95 -6.84 19.61
CA ASP A 380 6.17 -7.75 20.73
C ASP A 380 5.38 -9.05 20.60
N GLU A 381 4.12 -8.97 20.18
CA GLU A 381 3.26 -10.13 20.02
C GLU A 381 3.68 -11.00 18.83
N LEU A 382 4.16 -10.38 17.73
CA LEU A 382 4.75 -11.10 16.60
C LEU A 382 6.04 -11.81 16.99
N LYS A 383 6.93 -11.14 17.74
CA LYS A 383 8.17 -11.76 18.25
C LYS A 383 7.88 -12.94 19.19
N LYS A 384 6.90 -12.83 20.09
CA LYS A 384 6.46 -13.94 20.95
C LYS A 384 5.99 -15.16 20.15
N ARG A 385 5.42 -14.94 18.96
CA ARG A 385 5.00 -16.00 18.02
C ARG A 385 6.13 -16.46 17.08
N GLY A 386 7.36 -16.01 17.27
CA GLY A 386 8.54 -16.48 16.53
C GLY A 386 8.81 -15.76 15.21
N VAL A 387 8.11 -14.66 14.92
CA VAL A 387 8.39 -13.86 13.72
C VAL A 387 9.76 -13.20 13.84
N LEU A 388 10.61 -13.41 12.82
CA LEU A 388 11.97 -12.88 12.75
C LEU A 388 11.97 -11.39 12.39
N MET A 389 11.57 -10.55 13.35
CA MET A 389 11.53 -9.11 13.19
C MET A 389 12.94 -8.52 13.04
N GLN A 390 13.10 -7.64 12.07
CA GLN A 390 14.31 -6.86 11.82
C GLN A 390 14.02 -5.36 12.02
N ARG A 391 15.06 -4.59 12.31
CA ARG A 391 15.00 -3.13 12.36
C ARG A 391 15.83 -2.52 11.25
N PHE A 392 15.18 -1.73 10.41
CA PHE A 392 15.76 -1.06 9.25
C PHE A 392 15.99 0.41 9.58
N ARG A 393 17.22 0.89 9.40
CA ARG A 393 17.57 2.30 9.58
C ARG A 393 17.41 3.02 8.25
N LEU A 394 16.28 3.68 8.08
CA LEU A 394 15.96 4.46 6.89
C LEU A 394 16.69 5.80 6.99
N ILE A 395 17.47 6.12 5.97
CA ILE A 395 18.18 7.40 5.84
C ILE A 395 17.50 8.35 4.88
#